data_AF-A0A0C2D242-F1
#
_entry.id   AF-A0A0C2D242-F1
#
_cell.length_a   1.000
_cell.length_b   1.000
_cell.length_c   1.000
_cell.angle_alpha   90.00
_cell.angle_beta   90.00
_cell.angle_gamma   90.00
#
_symmetry.space_group_name_H-M   'P 1'
#
loop_
_entity.id
_entity.type
_entity.pdbx_description
1 polymer ?
#
loop_
_entity_poly.entity_id
_entity_poly.type
_entity_poly.pdbx_seq_one_letter_code
_entity_poly.pdbx_strand_id
1 'polypeptide(L)'
;MRLPLRHRPPQRDAPLRRCRHLELLAEAARGLPLGPAAEALAAARGRGRHGNALQWHLGLDVHDSVPTPDWEDRIEIKLISVWQRADGRLKCDRIKVCEASVNPWRKLGNTLFVFADRLSRVVLGHRFFHLAGQRRVRLERAWDQDPHFDRPPLMIESRDGPDGMAPAYYLAAWWLTQEGLLPDQPVELGYRFDASWWRSIRAEFSGRDPLVTLARTDDGALTICPRCRGQLRTDLAEVFEKGWAPAIHTMPLGGMCALRGHVVLDPRRLPKSSCATDEELFEGVEARVPPDRLWRLADRVPEPADHEH
;
A
#
# COMPACT_ATOMS: atom_id res chain seq x y z
N MET A 1 9.90 8.31 19.26
CA MET A 1 9.82 7.64 20.59
C MET A 1 8.69 6.62 20.58
N ARG A 2 8.82 5.48 21.28
CA ARG A 2 7.70 4.55 21.48
C ARG A 2 7.07 4.82 22.84
N LEU A 3 5.75 4.74 22.94
CA LEU A 3 4.99 5.07 24.13
C LEU A 3 4.11 3.87 24.54
N PRO A 4 3.82 3.70 25.83
CA PRO A 4 2.85 2.72 26.30
C PRO A 4 1.49 2.90 25.63
N LEU A 5 0.71 1.82 25.55
CA LEU A 5 -0.66 1.88 25.04
C LEU A 5 -1.54 2.75 25.96
N ARG A 6 -2.50 3.49 25.39
CA ARG A 6 -3.45 4.34 26.14
C ARG A 6 -4.82 3.69 26.31
N HIS A 7 -5.19 2.78 25.41
CA HIS A 7 -6.49 2.11 25.40
C HIS A 7 -6.36 0.67 25.87
N ARG A 8 -7.03 0.34 26.98
CA ARG A 8 -7.06 -1.01 27.52
C ARG A 8 -7.69 -1.99 26.53
N PRO A 9 -7.17 -3.23 26.43
CA PRO A 9 -7.82 -4.30 25.70
C PRO A 9 -9.30 -4.51 26.02
N PRO A 10 -10.12 -4.91 25.05
CA PRO A 10 -11.53 -5.19 25.28
C PRO A 10 -11.70 -6.50 26.06
N GLN A 11 -12.70 -6.55 26.94
CA GLN A 11 -13.02 -7.77 27.69
C GLN A 11 -13.74 -8.84 26.85
N ARG A 12 -14.29 -8.45 25.70
CA ARG A 12 -15.08 -9.30 24.81
C ARG A 12 -14.64 -9.10 23.37
N ASP A 13 -14.73 -10.16 22.57
CA ASP A 13 -14.53 -10.10 21.13
C ASP A 13 -15.59 -9.17 20.49
N ALA A 14 -15.17 -8.38 19.50
CA ALA A 14 -16.13 -7.69 18.65
C ALA A 14 -16.93 -8.72 17.85
N PRO A 15 -18.22 -8.48 17.55
CA PRO A 15 -18.96 -9.34 16.63
C PRO A 15 -18.26 -9.35 15.26
N LEU A 16 -18.22 -10.52 14.62
CA LEU A 16 -17.75 -10.64 13.24
C LEU A 16 -18.66 -9.81 12.33
N ARG A 17 -18.06 -8.97 11.49
CA ARG A 17 -18.75 -8.17 10.49
C ARG A 17 -18.17 -8.49 9.12
N ARG A 18 -19.06 -8.74 8.16
CA ARG A 18 -18.76 -8.93 6.74
C ARG A 18 -19.75 -8.11 5.92
N CYS A 19 -19.36 -7.81 4.69
CA CYS A 19 -20.21 -7.12 3.72
C CYS A 19 -19.87 -7.71 2.35
N ARG A 20 -20.86 -8.27 1.67
CA ARG A 20 -20.62 -8.94 0.39
C ARG A 20 -20.15 -7.96 -0.68
N HIS A 21 -20.64 -6.72 -0.67
CA HIS A 21 -20.19 -5.68 -1.60
C HIS A 21 -18.72 -5.35 -1.40
N LEU A 22 -18.29 -5.14 -0.15
CA LEU A 22 -16.89 -4.85 0.17
C LEU A 22 -15.96 -6.02 -0.22
N GLU A 23 -16.43 -7.27 -0.10
CA GLU A 23 -15.70 -8.45 -0.58
C GLU A 23 -15.51 -8.43 -2.09
N LEU A 24 -16.57 -8.17 -2.86
CA LEU A 24 -16.50 -8.07 -4.32
C LEU A 24 -15.55 -6.95 -4.76
N LEU A 25 -15.61 -5.78 -4.10
CA LEU A 25 -14.69 -4.68 -4.36
C LEU A 25 -13.24 -5.08 -4.04
N ALA A 26 -12.99 -5.75 -2.92
CA ALA A 26 -11.66 -6.17 -2.52
C ALA A 26 -11.08 -7.25 -3.47
N GLU A 27 -11.92 -8.18 -3.94
CA GLU A 27 -11.58 -9.16 -4.98
C GLU A 27 -11.21 -8.46 -6.29
N ALA A 28 -12.08 -7.54 -6.74
CA ALA A 28 -11.89 -6.80 -7.99
C ALA A 28 -10.69 -5.84 -7.95
N ALA A 29 -10.27 -5.39 -6.77
CA ALA A 29 -9.15 -4.47 -6.61
C ALA A 29 -7.78 -5.07 -6.99
N ARG A 30 -7.65 -6.40 -7.16
CA ARG A 30 -6.38 -6.99 -7.60
C ARG A 30 -6.00 -6.44 -8.99
N GLY A 31 -4.77 -5.94 -9.11
CA GLY A 31 -4.31 -5.26 -10.33
C GLY A 31 -4.78 -3.82 -10.46
N LEU A 32 -5.28 -3.19 -9.40
CA LEU A 32 -5.60 -1.77 -9.37
C LEU A 32 -4.33 -0.92 -9.12
N PRO A 33 -3.92 -0.04 -10.07
CA PRO A 33 -2.84 0.91 -9.82
C PRO A 33 -3.34 2.09 -8.97
N LEU A 34 -2.80 2.25 -7.76
CA LEU A 34 -3.24 3.31 -6.84
C LEU A 34 -2.59 4.68 -7.14
N GLY A 35 -1.53 4.70 -7.96
CA GLY A 35 -0.72 5.89 -8.24
C GLY A 35 -1.52 7.07 -8.79
N PRO A 36 -2.29 6.91 -9.89
CA PRO A 36 -3.01 8.02 -10.51
C PRO A 36 -4.00 8.73 -9.57
N ALA A 37 -4.84 7.96 -8.85
CA ALA A 37 -5.75 8.53 -7.86
C ALA A 37 -4.99 9.19 -6.69
N ALA A 38 -3.88 8.60 -6.23
CA ALA A 38 -3.06 9.18 -5.17
C ALA A 38 -2.40 10.51 -5.57
N GLU A 39 -2.11 10.75 -6.85
CA GLU A 39 -1.57 12.02 -7.35
C GLU A 39 -2.66 13.08 -7.58
N ALA A 40 -3.85 12.67 -8.05
CA ALA A 40 -4.93 13.60 -8.38
C ALA A 40 -5.71 14.10 -7.16
N LEU A 41 -5.83 13.29 -6.11
CA LEU A 41 -6.57 13.67 -4.91
C LEU A 41 -5.77 14.70 -4.10
N ALA A 42 -6.18 15.98 -4.12
CA ALA A 42 -5.45 17.10 -3.52
C ALA A 42 -5.23 16.96 -1.99
N ALA A 43 -6.18 16.34 -1.28
CA ALA A 43 -6.05 15.99 0.15
C ALA A 43 -5.01 14.87 0.41
N ALA A 44 -4.48 14.24 -0.64
CA ALA A 44 -3.58 13.09 -0.60
C ALA A 44 -2.09 13.48 -0.73
N ARG A 45 -1.66 14.72 -0.44
CA ARG A 45 -0.21 15.06 -0.46
C ARG A 45 0.58 14.56 0.76
N GLY A 46 0.02 13.64 1.55
CA GLY A 46 0.61 13.07 2.77
C GLY A 46 1.09 11.61 2.64
N ARG A 47 1.64 11.07 3.74
CA ARG A 47 2.10 9.66 3.81
C ARG A 47 0.97 8.63 3.57
N GLY A 48 -0.28 9.00 3.84
CA GLY A 48 -1.47 8.15 3.69
C GLY A 48 -2.07 8.11 2.28
N ARG A 49 -1.46 8.78 1.30
CA ARG A 49 -2.08 9.05 -0.01
C ARG A 49 -2.61 7.85 -0.79
N HIS A 50 -1.90 6.72 -0.74
CA HIS A 50 -2.35 5.51 -1.43
C HIS A 50 -3.49 4.82 -0.66
N GLY A 51 -3.54 4.96 0.68
CA GLY A 51 -4.69 4.52 1.47
C GLY A 51 -5.93 5.35 1.13
N ASN A 52 -5.75 6.67 0.98
CA ASN A 52 -6.81 7.58 0.52
C ASN A 52 -7.28 7.23 -0.91
N ALA A 53 -6.35 6.94 -1.82
CA ALA A 53 -6.68 6.46 -3.17
C ALA A 53 -7.50 5.17 -3.13
N LEU A 54 -7.14 4.22 -2.27
CA LEU A 54 -7.90 2.99 -2.07
C LEU A 54 -9.32 3.29 -1.55
N GLN A 55 -9.48 4.12 -0.52
CA GLN A 55 -10.80 4.53 -0.02
C GLN A 55 -11.66 5.14 -1.12
N TRP A 56 -11.08 6.06 -1.91
CA TRP A 56 -11.78 6.67 -3.04
C TRP A 56 -12.21 5.61 -4.06
N HIS A 57 -11.33 4.68 -4.44
CA HIS A 57 -11.68 3.58 -5.35
C HIS A 57 -12.82 2.71 -4.80
N LEU A 58 -12.91 2.53 -3.49
CA LEU A 58 -13.97 1.75 -2.83
C LEU A 58 -15.27 2.55 -2.62
N GLY A 59 -15.39 3.77 -3.14
CA GLY A 59 -16.62 4.56 -3.04
C GLY A 59 -16.72 5.42 -1.78
N LEU A 60 -15.67 5.46 -0.97
CA LEU A 60 -15.66 6.20 0.29
C LEU A 60 -15.13 7.63 0.10
N ASP A 61 -15.56 8.52 1.00
CA ASP A 61 -14.91 9.81 1.19
C ASP A 61 -13.50 9.60 1.76
N VAL A 62 -12.56 10.40 1.26
CA VAL A 62 -11.17 10.33 1.70
C VAL A 62 -11.04 10.97 3.07
N HIS A 63 -10.48 10.24 4.03
CA HIS A 63 -10.25 10.76 5.37
C HIS A 63 -9.02 10.13 6.03
N ASP A 64 -8.40 10.84 6.98
CA ASP A 64 -7.38 10.29 7.88
C ASP A 64 -7.89 10.37 9.32
N SER A 65 -7.52 9.39 10.14
CA SER A 65 -7.69 9.41 11.59
C SER A 65 -9.12 9.56 12.14
N VAL A 66 -10.17 9.22 11.38
CA VAL A 66 -11.53 9.19 11.93
C VAL A 66 -11.70 8.11 13.01
N PRO A 67 -12.46 8.37 14.10
CA PRO A 67 -12.62 7.39 15.18
C PRO A 67 -13.36 6.11 14.81
N THR A 68 -14.30 6.20 13.86
CA THR A 68 -15.15 5.07 13.45
C THR A 68 -14.49 4.27 12.32
N PRO A 69 -14.74 2.95 12.23
CA PRO A 69 -14.27 2.15 11.10
C PRO A 69 -14.78 2.64 9.75
N ASP A 70 -13.98 2.46 8.70
CA ASP A 70 -14.21 3.10 7.38
C ASP A 70 -15.52 2.66 6.68
N TRP A 71 -15.82 1.37 6.67
CA TRP A 71 -17.00 0.83 5.98
C TRP A 71 -18.17 0.69 6.96
N GLU A 72 -19.19 1.53 6.78
CA GLU A 72 -20.44 1.54 7.54
C GLU A 72 -20.22 1.55 9.07
N ASP A 73 -19.16 2.20 9.55
CA ASP A 73 -18.75 2.22 10.95
C ASP A 73 -18.46 0.83 11.57
N ARG A 74 -18.26 -0.20 10.75
CA ARG A 74 -18.16 -1.61 11.16
C ARG A 74 -16.86 -2.31 10.75
N ILE A 75 -16.27 -1.99 9.60
CA ILE A 75 -15.06 -2.64 9.07
C ILE A 75 -14.01 -1.58 8.73
N GLU A 76 -12.80 -1.73 9.27
CA GLU A 76 -11.68 -0.86 8.96
C GLU A 76 -10.96 -1.31 7.68
N ILE A 77 -10.46 -0.39 6.87
CA ILE A 77 -9.72 -0.69 5.66
C ILE A 77 -8.27 -0.23 5.82
N LYS A 78 -7.32 -1.16 5.68
CA LYS A 78 -5.89 -0.88 5.86
C LYS A 78 -5.09 -1.30 4.63
N LEU A 79 -4.51 -0.31 3.96
CA LEU A 79 -3.52 -0.54 2.92
C LEU A 79 -2.15 -0.87 3.53
N ILE A 80 -1.61 -2.04 3.23
CA ILE A 80 -0.28 -2.49 3.65
C ILE A 80 0.64 -2.51 2.43
N SER A 81 1.75 -1.77 2.51
CA SER A 81 2.82 -1.90 1.51
C SER A 81 3.61 -3.19 1.74
N VAL A 82 3.74 -4.00 0.70
CA VAL A 82 4.48 -5.27 0.71
C VAL A 82 5.55 -5.31 -0.38
N TRP A 83 6.56 -6.14 -0.22
CA TRP A 83 7.59 -6.41 -1.23
C TRP A 83 8.18 -7.80 -1.05
N GLN A 84 8.76 -8.33 -2.12
CA GLN A 84 9.38 -9.63 -2.13
C GLN A 84 10.77 -9.60 -1.48
N ARG A 85 11.07 -10.63 -0.69
CA ARG A 85 12.41 -10.91 -0.15
C ARG A 85 13.21 -11.79 -1.11
N ALA A 86 14.51 -11.92 -0.84
CA ALA A 86 15.39 -12.81 -1.63
C ALA A 86 14.95 -14.29 -1.56
N ASP A 87 14.38 -14.72 -0.42
CA ASP A 87 13.86 -16.09 -0.20
C ASP A 87 12.45 -16.31 -0.81
N GLY A 88 11.97 -15.37 -1.61
CA GLY A 88 10.65 -15.43 -2.23
C GLY A 88 9.49 -15.07 -1.30
N ARG A 89 9.67 -14.89 0.01
CA ARG A 89 8.56 -14.50 0.91
C ARG A 89 8.24 -13.01 0.84
N LEU A 90 7.02 -12.61 1.22
CA LEU A 90 6.69 -11.19 1.39
C LEU A 90 7.24 -10.63 2.70
N LYS A 91 7.56 -9.35 2.65
CA LYS A 91 7.80 -8.49 3.81
C LYS A 91 6.90 -7.27 3.68
N CYS A 92 6.53 -6.69 4.82
CA CYS A 92 5.75 -5.46 4.87
C CYS A 92 6.36 -4.45 5.84
N ASP A 93 5.91 -3.21 5.74
CA ASP A 93 6.10 -2.23 6.79
C ASP A 93 5.13 -2.50 7.96
N ARG A 94 5.41 -1.91 9.13
CA ARG A 94 4.39 -1.75 10.17
C ARG A 94 3.26 -0.85 9.64
N ILE A 95 2.05 -1.02 10.16
CA ILE A 95 0.87 -0.28 9.70
C ILE A 95 0.34 0.66 10.79
N LYS A 96 0.01 1.90 10.43
CA LYS A 96 -0.72 2.85 11.30
C LYS A 96 -2.13 2.30 11.49
N VAL A 97 -2.53 2.06 12.73
CA VAL A 97 -3.90 1.65 13.07
C VAL A 97 -4.79 2.88 13.18
N CYS A 98 -4.48 3.78 14.11
CA CYS A 98 -5.22 5.03 14.32
C CYS A 98 -4.37 6.00 15.14
N GLU A 99 -4.82 7.25 15.27
CA GLU A 99 -4.22 8.18 16.23
C GLU A 99 -4.35 7.68 17.67
N ALA A 100 -3.45 8.16 18.55
CA ALA A 100 -3.40 7.72 19.93
C ALA A 100 -4.63 8.11 20.76
N SER A 101 -5.44 9.05 20.29
CA SER A 101 -6.74 9.47 20.84
C SER A 101 -7.89 8.51 20.47
N VAL A 102 -7.70 7.65 19.47
CA VAL A 102 -8.70 6.73 18.95
C VAL A 102 -8.44 5.32 19.49
N ASN A 103 -9.51 4.59 19.83
CA ASN A 103 -9.41 3.23 20.34
C ASN A 103 -8.98 2.25 19.22
N PRO A 104 -7.75 1.69 19.27
CA PRO A 104 -7.23 0.80 18.23
C PRO A 104 -7.95 -0.55 18.20
N TRP A 105 -8.52 -1.00 19.31
CA TRP A 105 -9.22 -2.28 19.40
C TRP A 105 -10.53 -2.26 18.62
N ARG A 106 -11.22 -1.11 18.59
CA ARG A 106 -12.41 -0.93 17.75
C ARG A 106 -12.04 -0.99 16.27
N LYS A 107 -10.92 -0.37 15.88
CA LYS A 107 -10.40 -0.36 14.51
C LYS A 107 -9.92 -1.74 14.04
N LEU A 108 -9.29 -2.53 14.92
CA LEU A 108 -8.78 -3.86 14.59
C LEU A 108 -9.83 -4.97 14.72
N GLY A 109 -11.01 -4.68 15.26
CA GLY A 109 -12.07 -5.67 15.50
C GLY A 109 -12.43 -6.43 14.22
N ASN A 110 -12.79 -5.69 13.16
CA ASN A 110 -12.95 -6.22 11.81
C ASN A 110 -12.13 -5.34 10.86
N THR A 111 -11.26 -5.96 10.07
CA THR A 111 -10.35 -5.23 9.18
C THR A 111 -10.24 -5.91 7.84
N LEU A 112 -10.40 -5.14 6.76
CA LEU A 112 -9.97 -5.50 5.42
C LEU A 112 -8.52 -5.02 5.25
N PHE A 113 -7.58 -5.96 5.22
CA PHE A 113 -6.21 -5.66 4.78
C PHE A 113 -6.13 -5.74 3.27
N VAL A 114 -5.65 -4.67 2.64
CA VAL A 114 -5.35 -4.62 1.21
C VAL A 114 -3.85 -4.50 1.03
N PHE A 115 -3.25 -5.38 0.26
CA PHE A 115 -1.80 -5.43 0.06
C PHE A 115 -1.46 -4.80 -1.28
N ALA A 116 -0.61 -3.78 -1.27
CA ALA A 116 -0.07 -3.18 -2.49
C ALA A 116 1.44 -3.31 -2.54
N ASP A 117 1.95 -3.58 -3.72
CA ASP A 117 3.39 -3.65 -3.96
C ASP A 117 4.05 -2.30 -3.68
N ARG A 118 5.23 -2.33 -3.05
CA ARG A 118 5.92 -1.15 -2.58
C ARG A 118 6.44 -0.27 -3.71
N LEU A 119 6.85 -0.87 -4.83
CA LEU A 119 7.43 -0.18 -5.98
C LEU A 119 6.36 0.33 -6.94
N SER A 120 5.54 -0.58 -7.46
CA SER A 120 4.52 -0.30 -8.48
C SER A 120 3.24 0.33 -7.92
N ARG A 121 2.98 0.19 -6.60
CA ARG A 121 1.74 0.64 -5.95
C ARG A 121 0.47 -0.01 -6.49
N VAL A 122 0.62 -1.16 -7.14
CA VAL A 122 -0.50 -1.99 -7.60
C VAL A 122 -0.96 -2.90 -6.47
N VAL A 123 -2.27 -3.03 -6.31
CA VAL A 123 -2.88 -3.97 -5.35
C VAL A 123 -2.61 -5.42 -5.79
N LEU A 124 -2.00 -6.19 -4.90
CA LEU A 124 -1.67 -7.60 -5.11
C LEU A 124 -2.78 -8.54 -4.63
N GLY A 125 -3.57 -8.10 -3.66
CA GLY A 125 -4.66 -8.88 -3.08
C GLY A 125 -5.13 -8.31 -1.75
N HIS A 126 -5.96 -9.07 -1.05
CA HIS A 126 -6.57 -8.64 0.21
C HIS A 126 -6.75 -9.80 1.19
N ARG A 127 -7.08 -9.48 2.45
CA ARG A 127 -7.44 -10.45 3.48
C ARG A 127 -8.40 -9.80 4.49
N PHE A 128 -9.57 -10.41 4.67
CA PHE A 128 -10.44 -10.07 5.79
C PHE A 128 -9.88 -10.66 7.08
N PHE A 129 -9.93 -9.87 8.13
CA PHE A 129 -9.38 -10.19 9.43
C PHE A 129 -10.38 -9.83 10.53
N HIS A 130 -10.56 -10.76 11.46
CA HIS A 130 -11.36 -10.58 12.66
C HIS A 130 -10.50 -10.83 13.90
N LEU A 131 -10.37 -9.82 14.75
CA LEU A 131 -9.59 -9.91 15.98
C LEU A 131 -10.44 -10.56 17.08
N ALA A 132 -10.36 -11.89 17.17
CA ALA A 132 -11.11 -12.68 18.15
C ALA A 132 -10.29 -13.83 18.73
N GLY A 133 -10.77 -14.39 19.85
CA GLY A 133 -10.21 -15.57 20.50
C GLY A 133 -8.71 -15.45 20.79
N GLN A 134 -7.95 -16.48 20.41
CA GLN A 134 -6.51 -16.55 20.68
C GLN A 134 -5.70 -15.45 19.98
N ARG A 135 -6.16 -14.97 18.81
CA ARG A 135 -5.50 -13.86 18.10
C ARG A 135 -5.61 -12.56 18.89
N ARG A 136 -6.81 -12.26 19.40
CA ARG A 136 -7.02 -11.14 20.32
C ARG A 136 -6.09 -11.28 21.52
N VAL A 137 -6.19 -12.39 22.27
CA VAL A 137 -5.39 -12.63 23.48
C VAL A 137 -3.89 -12.45 23.24
N ARG A 138 -3.36 -12.89 22.08
CA ARG A 138 -1.94 -12.67 21.74
C ARG A 138 -1.61 -11.19 21.52
N LEU A 139 -2.47 -10.42 20.86
CA LEU A 139 -2.26 -8.99 20.64
C LEU A 139 -2.38 -8.19 21.95
N GLU A 140 -3.27 -8.60 22.85
CA GLU A 140 -3.50 -7.94 24.15
C GLU A 140 -2.27 -7.97 25.06
N ARG A 141 -1.40 -8.96 24.92
CA ARG A 141 -0.12 -9.02 25.65
C ARG A 141 0.76 -7.80 25.42
N ALA A 142 0.53 -7.04 24.33
CA ALA A 142 1.20 -5.76 24.11
C ALA A 142 0.88 -4.70 25.19
N TRP A 143 -0.23 -4.85 25.92
CA TRP A 143 -0.64 -3.94 26.99
C TRP A 143 0.34 -3.95 28.16
N ASP A 144 0.91 -5.11 28.48
CA ASP A 144 1.79 -5.31 29.63
C ASP A 144 3.29 -5.25 29.25
N GLN A 145 3.61 -4.88 28.01
CA GLN A 145 4.98 -4.85 27.48
C GLN A 145 5.54 -3.43 27.46
N ASP A 146 6.82 -3.27 27.84
CA ASP A 146 7.53 -2.02 27.68
C ASP A 146 7.98 -1.85 26.22
N PRO A 147 7.45 -0.87 25.47
CA PRO A 147 7.79 -0.72 24.06
C PRO A 147 9.25 -0.33 23.80
N HIS A 148 10.01 0.10 24.82
CA HIS A 148 11.44 0.39 24.72
C HIS A 148 12.28 -0.90 24.65
N PHE A 149 11.84 -1.97 25.30
CA PHE A 149 12.62 -3.21 25.43
C PHE A 149 11.97 -4.41 24.72
N ASP A 150 10.65 -4.56 24.80
CA ASP A 150 9.96 -5.82 24.51
C ASP A 150 9.48 -5.99 23.07
N ARG A 151 9.62 -4.93 22.24
CA ARG A 151 9.18 -4.89 20.83
C ARG A 151 7.73 -5.37 20.61
N PRO A 152 6.74 -4.78 21.31
CA PRO A 152 5.36 -5.25 21.31
C PRO A 152 4.71 -5.25 19.92
N PRO A 153 3.72 -6.14 19.69
CA PRO A 153 3.03 -6.23 18.40
C PRO A 153 2.16 -5.01 18.12
N LEU A 154 1.58 -4.39 19.16
CA LEU A 154 0.88 -3.10 19.08
C LEU A 154 1.64 -2.10 19.94
N MET A 155 1.88 -0.90 19.40
CA MET A 155 2.66 0.13 20.08
C MET A 155 2.21 1.52 19.68
N ILE A 156 2.35 2.50 20.56
CA ILE A 156 2.24 3.90 20.15
C ILE A 156 3.61 4.38 19.72
N GLU A 157 3.67 5.06 18.58
CA GLU A 157 4.86 5.79 18.19
C GLU A 157 4.52 7.26 17.99
N SER A 158 5.37 8.11 18.57
CA SER A 158 5.39 9.52 18.26
C SER A 158 6.52 9.82 17.28
N ARG A 159 6.15 10.48 16.19
CA ARG A 159 7.07 11.01 15.19
C ARG A 159 7.01 12.52 15.24
N ASP A 160 8.17 13.16 15.29
CA ASP A 160 8.27 14.61 15.18
C ASP A 160 7.86 15.01 13.76
N GLY A 161 6.93 15.94 13.66
CA GLY A 161 6.53 16.61 12.44
C GLY A 161 6.69 18.13 12.57
N PRO A 162 6.61 18.88 11.45
CA PRO A 162 6.65 20.34 11.48
C PRO A 162 5.55 20.95 12.36
N ASP A 163 4.40 20.26 12.46
CA ASP A 163 3.22 20.69 13.24
C ASP A 163 3.18 20.09 14.65
N GLY A 164 4.27 19.46 15.11
CA GLY A 164 4.39 18.85 16.44
C GLY A 164 4.32 17.32 16.44
N MET A 165 4.15 16.76 17.64
CA MET A 165 4.12 15.32 17.89
C MET A 165 2.73 14.74 17.62
N ALA A 166 2.60 13.87 16.62
CA ALA A 166 1.36 13.14 16.31
C ALA A 166 1.49 11.64 16.70
N PRO A 167 1.24 11.27 17.96
CA PRO A 167 1.32 9.88 18.40
C PRO A 167 0.20 9.04 17.77
N ALA A 168 0.56 7.86 17.27
CA ALA A 168 -0.39 6.93 16.66
C ALA A 168 -0.08 5.49 17.05
N TYR A 169 -1.10 4.65 17.08
CA TYR A 169 -0.96 3.21 17.21
C TYR A 169 -0.42 2.62 15.92
N TYR A 170 0.56 1.73 16.05
CA TYR A 170 1.13 0.96 14.97
C TYR A 170 1.10 -0.53 15.32
N LEU A 171 0.70 -1.34 14.34
CA LEU A 171 0.80 -2.79 14.39
C LEU A 171 2.10 -3.23 13.70
N ALA A 172 2.89 -4.05 14.39
CA ALA A 172 4.22 -4.44 13.96
C ALA A 172 4.19 -5.40 12.76
N ALA A 173 5.12 -5.22 11.83
CA ALA A 173 5.24 -6.05 10.62
C ALA A 173 5.46 -7.55 10.93
N TRP A 174 6.23 -7.84 11.98
CA TRP A 174 6.49 -9.23 12.38
C TRP A 174 5.21 -9.93 12.84
N TRP A 175 4.29 -9.21 13.48
CA TRP A 175 3.03 -9.77 13.96
C TRP A 175 2.10 -10.11 12.80
N LEU A 176 2.00 -9.21 11.80
CA LEU A 176 1.27 -9.47 10.55
C LEU A 176 1.79 -10.74 9.85
N THR A 177 3.11 -10.95 9.88
CA THR A 177 3.73 -12.15 9.30
C THR A 177 3.41 -13.39 10.13
N GLN A 178 3.55 -13.32 11.45
CA GLN A 178 3.32 -14.45 12.37
C GLN A 178 1.86 -14.91 12.37
N GLU A 179 0.90 -13.99 12.29
CA GLU A 179 -0.53 -14.33 12.24
C GLU A 179 -0.96 -14.85 10.86
N GLY A 180 -0.01 -14.98 9.92
CA GLY A 180 -0.28 -15.42 8.56
C GLY A 180 -1.28 -14.48 7.91
N LEU A 181 -1.01 -13.17 7.91
CA LEU A 181 -1.87 -12.18 7.26
C LEU A 181 -1.34 -11.77 5.89
N LEU A 182 -0.05 -11.93 5.63
CA LEU A 182 0.50 -11.66 4.30
C LEU A 182 0.02 -12.72 3.29
N PRO A 183 -0.16 -12.35 2.01
CA PRO A 183 -0.51 -13.29 0.95
C PRO A 183 0.45 -14.48 0.86
N ASP A 184 -0.10 -15.69 0.69
CA ASP A 184 0.66 -16.95 0.70
C ASP A 184 1.39 -17.24 -0.62
N GLN A 185 1.06 -16.52 -1.70
CA GLN A 185 1.73 -16.61 -3.01
C GLN A 185 2.43 -15.28 -3.40
N PRO A 186 3.62 -15.01 -2.85
CA PRO A 186 4.43 -13.84 -3.20
C PRO A 186 5.02 -13.87 -4.61
N VAL A 187 5.26 -15.08 -5.14
CA VAL A 187 6.33 -15.33 -6.13
C VAL A 187 5.95 -14.88 -7.53
N GLU A 188 4.66 -14.79 -7.84
CA GLU A 188 4.20 -14.38 -9.16
C GLU A 188 4.19 -12.84 -9.35
N LEU A 189 4.01 -12.03 -8.29
CA LEU A 189 3.47 -10.66 -8.48
C LEU A 189 4.13 -9.52 -7.69
N GLY A 190 5.04 -9.81 -6.76
CA GLY A 190 5.68 -8.78 -5.91
C GLY A 190 7.08 -8.44 -6.40
N TYR A 191 7.47 -7.16 -6.36
CA TYR A 191 8.84 -6.76 -6.68
C TYR A 191 9.73 -6.80 -5.43
N ARG A 192 11.03 -7.07 -5.61
CA ARG A 192 12.03 -6.80 -4.57
C ARG A 192 12.09 -5.31 -4.29
N PHE A 193 12.51 -4.91 -3.10
CA PHE A 193 12.61 -3.49 -2.73
C PHE A 193 13.92 -3.18 -2.01
N ASP A 194 14.69 -2.25 -2.57
CA ASP A 194 15.87 -1.68 -1.92
C ASP A 194 15.54 -0.34 -1.26
N ALA A 195 15.40 -0.36 0.06
CA ALA A 195 15.09 0.83 0.85
C ALA A 195 16.25 1.84 0.89
N SER A 196 17.50 1.40 0.72
CA SER A 196 18.68 2.27 0.68
C SER A 196 18.67 3.08 -0.61
N TRP A 197 18.56 2.40 -1.75
CA TRP A 197 18.46 3.04 -3.05
C TRP A 197 17.26 3.99 -3.12
N TRP A 198 16.08 3.54 -2.69
CA TRP A 198 14.87 4.38 -2.69
C TRP A 198 15.02 5.65 -1.83
N ARG A 199 15.76 5.58 -0.72
CA ARG A 199 16.03 6.75 0.12
C ARG A 199 17.01 7.70 -0.55
N SER A 200 18.08 7.16 -1.13
CA SER A 200 19.11 7.94 -1.83
C SER A 200 18.52 8.72 -3.00
N ILE A 201 17.76 8.05 -3.87
CA ILE A 201 17.17 8.69 -5.05
C ILE A 201 16.14 9.75 -4.66
N ARG A 202 15.35 9.53 -3.61
CA ARG A 202 14.44 10.56 -3.11
C ARG A 202 15.20 11.75 -2.53
N ALA A 203 16.31 11.54 -1.84
CA ALA A 203 17.11 12.64 -1.29
C ALA A 203 17.68 13.54 -2.40
N GLU A 204 18.14 12.94 -3.50
CA GLU A 204 18.62 13.66 -4.69
C GLU A 204 17.54 14.53 -5.34
N PHE A 205 16.29 14.04 -5.39
CA PHE A 205 15.17 14.70 -6.06
C PHE A 205 14.16 15.34 -5.10
N SER A 206 14.65 16.02 -4.06
CA SER A 206 13.83 16.82 -3.12
C SER A 206 12.65 16.05 -2.49
N GLY A 207 12.87 14.77 -2.18
CA GLY A 207 11.90 13.88 -1.55
C GLY A 207 10.87 13.27 -2.50
N ARG A 208 10.92 13.55 -3.80
CA ARG A 208 9.94 13.05 -4.79
C ARG A 208 10.19 11.57 -5.10
N ASP A 209 9.12 10.79 -5.18
CA ASP A 209 9.23 9.37 -5.56
C ASP A 209 9.72 9.24 -7.01
N PRO A 210 10.56 8.23 -7.32
CA PRO A 210 11.06 8.00 -8.67
C PRO A 210 9.92 7.61 -9.61
N LEU A 211 10.09 7.95 -10.89
CA LEU A 211 9.17 7.59 -11.97
C LEU A 211 9.39 6.14 -12.40
N VAL A 212 8.30 5.41 -12.48
CA VAL A 212 8.28 4.01 -12.90
C VAL A 212 8.10 3.92 -14.41
N THR A 213 8.91 3.10 -15.07
CA THR A 213 8.74 2.71 -16.48
C THR A 213 8.62 1.20 -16.56
N LEU A 214 7.74 0.69 -17.40
CA LEU A 214 7.69 -0.74 -17.66
C LEU A 214 8.66 -1.11 -18.77
N ALA A 215 9.44 -2.16 -18.57
CA ALA A 215 10.29 -2.71 -19.62
C ALA A 215 9.43 -3.14 -20.80
N ARG A 216 9.70 -2.58 -21.98
CA ARG A 216 9.16 -3.04 -23.25
C ARG A 216 10.31 -3.84 -23.88
N THR A 217 10.17 -5.15 -24.07
CA THR A 217 11.03 -5.85 -25.04
C THR A 217 10.70 -5.24 -26.42
N ASP A 218 11.63 -5.05 -27.34
CA ASP A 218 12.39 -6.10 -28.00
C ASP A 218 13.75 -5.54 -28.43
N ASP A 219 14.84 -6.16 -27.97
CA ASP A 219 16.25 -5.90 -28.33
C ASP A 219 16.84 -4.49 -28.06
N GLY A 220 17.79 -4.43 -27.12
CA GLY A 220 18.68 -3.30 -26.90
C GLY A 220 18.64 -2.74 -25.47
N ALA A 221 19.78 -2.29 -24.96
CA ALA A 221 19.98 -1.84 -23.57
C ALA A 221 19.22 -0.55 -23.16
N LEU A 222 18.23 -0.11 -23.94
CA LEU A 222 17.59 1.19 -23.81
C LEU A 222 16.06 1.03 -23.79
N THR A 223 15.46 1.36 -22.65
CA THR A 223 14.00 1.46 -22.50
C THR A 223 13.58 2.89 -22.85
N ILE A 224 12.51 3.07 -23.63
CA ILE A 224 11.98 4.41 -23.92
C ILE A 224 11.10 4.89 -22.78
N CYS A 225 11.38 6.08 -22.25
CA CYS A 225 10.53 6.72 -21.26
C CYS A 225 9.16 7.04 -21.90
N PRO A 226 8.05 6.51 -21.38
CA PRO A 226 6.73 6.64 -22.01
C PRO A 226 6.14 8.05 -21.84
N ARG A 227 6.78 8.90 -21.02
CA ARG A 227 6.33 10.28 -20.73
C ARG A 227 6.95 11.33 -21.64
N CYS A 228 8.23 11.19 -21.98
CA CYS A 228 8.97 12.18 -22.78
C CYS A 228 9.63 11.60 -24.04
N ARG A 229 9.48 10.29 -24.28
CA ARG A 229 10.14 9.54 -25.36
C ARG A 229 11.67 9.52 -25.31
N GLY A 230 12.29 10.10 -24.28
CA GLY A 230 13.73 10.03 -24.07
C GLY A 230 14.20 8.63 -23.65
N GLN A 231 15.48 8.36 -23.81
CA GLN A 231 16.07 7.05 -23.52
C GLN A 231 16.40 6.90 -22.04
N LEU A 232 16.09 5.73 -21.49
CA LEU A 232 16.48 5.27 -20.16
C LEU A 232 17.54 4.19 -20.32
N ARG A 233 18.73 4.47 -19.79
CA ARG A 233 19.77 3.46 -19.64
C ARG A 233 19.50 2.65 -18.37
N THR A 234 19.32 1.35 -18.51
CA THR A 234 19.08 0.42 -17.40
C THR A 234 19.67 -0.95 -17.73
N ASP A 235 19.92 -1.77 -16.72
CA ASP A 235 20.31 -3.16 -16.92
C ASP A 235 19.04 -4.02 -17.05
N LEU A 236 18.67 -4.35 -18.29
CA LEU A 236 17.48 -5.18 -18.55
C LEU A 236 17.63 -6.62 -18.06
N ALA A 237 18.87 -7.16 -17.99
CA ALA A 237 19.08 -8.48 -17.42
C ALA A 237 18.74 -8.46 -15.92
N GLU A 238 19.18 -7.41 -15.21
CA GLU A 238 18.80 -7.19 -13.81
C GLU A 238 17.28 -6.98 -13.65
N VAL A 239 16.64 -6.21 -14.53
CA VAL A 239 15.17 -6.03 -14.51
C VAL A 239 14.46 -7.37 -14.58
N PHE A 240 14.83 -8.24 -15.53
CA PHE A 240 14.13 -9.52 -15.69
C PHE A 240 14.47 -10.53 -14.59
N GLU A 241 15.71 -10.52 -14.07
CA GLU A 241 16.14 -11.38 -12.97
C GLU A 241 15.51 -10.97 -11.62
N LYS A 242 15.58 -9.68 -11.28
CA LYS A 242 15.18 -9.15 -9.96
C LYS A 242 13.80 -8.51 -9.95
N GLY A 243 13.21 -8.30 -11.11
CA GLY A 243 11.93 -7.63 -11.34
C GLY A 243 12.06 -6.13 -11.58
N TRP A 244 13.21 -5.53 -11.27
CA TRP A 244 13.44 -4.10 -11.45
C TRP A 244 14.92 -3.77 -11.46
N ALA A 245 15.25 -2.59 -12.02
CA ALA A 245 16.56 -1.98 -11.88
C ALA A 245 16.45 -0.45 -11.89
N PRO A 246 17.40 0.26 -11.26
CA PRO A 246 17.56 1.70 -11.44
C PRO A 246 17.70 2.07 -12.92
N ALA A 247 17.27 3.27 -13.28
CA ALA A 247 17.42 3.78 -14.63
C ALA A 247 17.98 5.20 -14.63
N ILE A 248 18.88 5.47 -15.57
CA ILE A 248 19.45 6.79 -15.81
C ILE A 248 18.80 7.38 -17.05
N HIS A 249 18.19 8.54 -16.90
CA HIS A 249 17.59 9.27 -18.00
C HIS A 249 18.66 10.05 -18.77
N THR A 250 18.98 9.66 -20.01
CA THR A 250 20.15 10.23 -20.73
C THR A 250 19.87 11.62 -21.31
N MET A 251 18.64 11.91 -21.73
CA MET A 251 18.18 13.24 -22.17
C MET A 251 16.74 13.50 -21.72
N PRO A 252 16.50 14.07 -20.52
CA PRO A 252 15.15 14.33 -20.02
C PRO A 252 14.50 15.49 -20.78
N LEU A 253 13.70 15.16 -21.80
CA LEU A 253 12.89 16.12 -22.56
C LEU A 253 11.57 16.41 -21.83
N GLY A 254 11.63 17.08 -20.67
CA GLY A 254 10.43 17.54 -19.96
C GLY A 254 10.62 17.73 -18.46
N GLY A 255 9.91 18.72 -17.90
CA GLY A 255 10.07 19.13 -16.50
C GLY A 255 9.81 18.02 -15.47
N MET A 256 8.91 17.07 -15.75
CA MET A 256 8.65 15.97 -14.82
C MET A 256 9.80 14.96 -14.76
N CYS A 257 10.38 14.60 -15.91
CA CYS A 257 11.45 13.60 -16.00
C CYS A 257 12.79 14.12 -15.47
N ALA A 258 13.05 15.43 -15.57
CA ALA A 258 14.26 16.07 -15.05
C ALA A 258 14.27 16.24 -13.51
N LEU A 259 13.10 16.16 -12.86
CA LEU A 259 12.95 16.47 -11.43
C LEU A 259 12.67 15.23 -10.56
N ARG A 260 12.83 14.02 -11.10
CA ARG A 260 12.61 12.75 -10.41
C ARG A 260 13.63 11.72 -10.90
N GLY A 261 14.06 10.83 -10.02
CA GLY A 261 14.80 9.64 -10.43
C GLY A 261 13.93 8.67 -11.23
N HIS A 262 14.53 7.68 -11.85
CA HIS A 262 13.82 6.71 -12.70
C HIS A 262 14.12 5.27 -12.30
N VAL A 263 13.12 4.41 -12.49
CA VAL A 263 13.21 2.97 -12.29
C VAL A 263 12.52 2.25 -13.43
N VAL A 264 13.04 1.09 -13.82
CA VAL A 264 12.40 0.21 -14.79
C VAL A 264 11.95 -1.07 -14.08
N LEU A 265 10.71 -1.48 -14.32
CA LEU A 265 10.11 -2.69 -13.77
C LEU A 265 9.80 -3.71 -14.88
N ASP A 266 9.87 -5.00 -14.54
CA ASP A 266 9.43 -6.10 -15.41
C ASP A 266 7.89 -6.21 -15.39
N PRO A 267 7.17 -5.84 -16.47
CA PRO A 267 5.71 -5.86 -16.47
C PRO A 267 5.11 -7.26 -16.27
N ARG A 268 5.87 -8.33 -16.54
CA ARG A 268 5.41 -9.72 -16.36
C ARG A 268 5.16 -10.07 -14.89
N ARG A 269 5.68 -9.27 -13.96
CA ARG A 269 5.46 -9.41 -12.51
C ARG A 269 4.28 -8.60 -12.01
N LEU A 270 3.54 -7.90 -12.87
CA LEU A 270 2.31 -7.24 -12.44
C LEU A 270 1.18 -8.27 -12.28
N PRO A 271 0.32 -8.13 -11.24
CA PRO A 271 -0.87 -8.97 -11.13
C PRO A 271 -1.79 -8.77 -12.31
N LYS A 272 -2.35 -9.87 -12.83
CA LYS A 272 -3.47 -9.81 -13.76
C LYS A 272 -4.60 -9.01 -13.12
N SER A 273 -5.04 -7.97 -13.81
CA SER A 273 -6.11 -7.10 -13.32
C SER A 273 -7.48 -7.72 -13.59
N SER A 274 -8.37 -7.62 -12.60
CA SER A 274 -9.79 -7.96 -12.73
C SER A 274 -10.65 -6.76 -13.13
N CYS A 275 -10.13 -5.53 -12.97
CA CYS A 275 -10.90 -4.30 -13.11
C CYS A 275 -10.38 -3.34 -14.17
N ALA A 276 -9.22 -3.63 -14.77
CA ALA A 276 -8.56 -2.78 -15.75
C ALA A 276 -8.01 -3.60 -16.92
N THR A 277 -7.90 -3.00 -18.10
CA THR A 277 -7.13 -3.59 -19.21
C THR A 277 -5.63 -3.54 -18.91
N ASP A 278 -4.82 -4.32 -19.63
CA ASP A 278 -3.36 -4.24 -19.52
C ASP A 278 -2.82 -2.83 -19.82
N GLU A 279 -3.44 -2.15 -20.79
CA GLU A 279 -3.11 -0.77 -21.10
C GLU A 279 -3.42 0.15 -19.92
N GLU A 280 -4.64 0.12 -19.36
CA GLU A 280 -5.01 0.93 -18.19
C GLU A 280 -4.09 0.68 -16.98
N LEU A 281 -3.74 -0.59 -16.72
CA LEU A 281 -2.79 -0.97 -15.68
C LEU A 281 -1.42 -0.35 -15.95
N PHE A 282 -0.90 -0.48 -17.16
CA PHE A 282 0.41 0.04 -17.53
C PHE A 282 0.45 1.58 -17.49
N GLU A 283 -0.59 2.25 -17.99
CA GLU A 283 -0.74 3.69 -17.87
C GLU A 283 -0.75 4.13 -16.41
N GLY A 284 -1.44 3.38 -15.55
CA GLY A 284 -1.53 3.68 -14.13
C GLY A 284 -0.20 3.51 -13.39
N VAL A 285 0.52 2.41 -13.65
CA VAL A 285 1.86 2.16 -13.07
C VAL A 285 2.87 3.19 -13.54
N GLU A 286 2.79 3.61 -14.81
CA GLU A 286 3.68 4.62 -15.40
C GLU A 286 3.25 6.07 -15.09
N ALA A 287 2.21 6.27 -14.26
CA ALA A 287 1.65 7.58 -13.92
C ALA A 287 1.32 8.44 -15.16
N ARG A 288 0.70 7.82 -16.18
CA ARG A 288 0.31 8.46 -17.45
C ARG A 288 -1.18 8.77 -17.55
N VAL A 289 -1.99 8.31 -16.59
CA VAL A 289 -3.43 8.56 -16.59
C VAL A 289 -3.69 10.00 -16.14
N PRO A 290 -4.30 10.85 -17.01
CA PRO A 290 -4.65 12.21 -16.63
C PRO A 290 -5.90 12.22 -15.73
N PRO A 291 -6.11 13.29 -14.93
CA PRO A 291 -7.20 13.34 -13.94
C PRO A 291 -8.61 13.13 -14.49
N ASP A 292 -8.87 13.59 -15.72
CA ASP A 292 -10.15 13.47 -16.42
C ASP A 292 -10.46 12.05 -16.93
N ARG A 293 -9.44 11.18 -17.00
CA ARG A 293 -9.58 9.75 -17.35
C ARG A 293 -9.58 8.83 -16.13
N LEU A 294 -9.53 9.38 -14.91
CA LEU A 294 -9.63 8.58 -13.70
C LEU A 294 -11.03 8.00 -13.55
N TRP A 295 -11.07 6.74 -13.14
CA TRP A 295 -12.29 6.01 -12.84
C TRP A 295 -12.18 5.38 -11.46
N ARG A 296 -13.33 5.16 -10.83
CA ARG A 296 -13.43 4.57 -9.51
C ARG A 296 -13.80 3.09 -9.62
N LEU A 297 -13.24 2.23 -8.75
CA LEU A 297 -13.54 0.80 -8.80
C LEU A 297 -15.01 0.52 -8.47
N ALA A 298 -15.58 1.24 -7.50
CA ALA A 298 -16.98 1.16 -7.13
C ALA A 298 -17.94 1.48 -8.29
N ASP A 299 -17.51 2.22 -9.32
CA ASP A 299 -18.36 2.49 -10.50
C ASP A 299 -18.38 1.30 -11.48
N ARG A 300 -17.43 0.38 -11.36
CA ARG A 300 -17.26 -0.80 -12.23
C ARG A 300 -17.74 -2.11 -11.57
N VAL A 301 -17.90 -2.12 -10.26
CA VAL A 301 -18.33 -3.28 -9.48
C VAL A 301 -19.71 -3.00 -8.92
N PRO A 302 -20.77 -3.67 -9.43
CA PRO A 302 -22.12 -3.41 -8.98
C PRO A 302 -22.33 -3.90 -7.55
N GLU A 303 -23.08 -3.13 -6.77
CA GLU A 303 -23.53 -3.54 -5.46
C GLU A 303 -24.52 -4.73 -5.59
N PRO A 304 -24.29 -5.86 -4.88
CA PRO A 304 -25.23 -6.97 -4.87
C PRO A 304 -26.52 -6.58 -4.13
N ALA A 305 -27.65 -7.14 -4.55
CA ALA A 305 -28.96 -6.88 -3.93
C ALA A 305 -29.05 -7.34 -2.46
N ASP A 306 -28.13 -8.21 -2.02
CA ASP A 306 -28.04 -8.74 -0.66
C ASP A 306 -26.62 -8.53 -0.13
N HIS A 307 -26.31 -7.33 0.38
CA HIS A 307 -24.97 -6.99 0.84
C HIS A 307 -24.73 -7.28 2.33
N GLU A 308 -25.79 -7.57 3.11
CA GLU A 308 -25.74 -7.71 4.58
C GLU A 308 -25.45 -9.14 5.09
N HIS A 309 -25.16 -10.10 4.19
CA HIS A 309 -25.01 -11.52 4.54
C HIS A 309 -23.62 -12.10 4.19
#